data_AF-A0A1C7MIG3-F1
#
_entry.id   AF-A0A1C7MIG3-F1
#
_cell.length_a   1.000
_cell.length_b   1.000
_cell.length_c   1.000
_cell.angle_alpha   90.00
_cell.angle_beta   90.00
_cell.angle_gamma   90.00
#
_symmetry.space_group_name_H-M   'P 1'
#
loop_
_entity.id
_entity.type
_entity.pdbx_description
1 polymer ?
#
loop_
_entity_poly.entity_id
_entity_poly.type
_entity_poly.pdbx_seq_one_letter_code
_entity_poly.pdbx_strand_id
1 'polypeptide(L)'
;MARVTLISTLLLTVLSLVPFLTTATAADISAFQAALERRYTTAHSLGDTYQFDPRDGWQTVNVSNLQYKYNHLDDSLDTADSSHGGHLSTRTNNKSKSKPKSKAKPYAKTQSNAKPHANAKTQSDAKVSNSASSKALNVIGSSFKSIINSIKAIGASEPVTITWYTGHDLLNPSCWDNPSWAPTDNSFACALTLEGWTNKPKCFGFLELCNTPKKCVFVRVVDSCAGCAKGSKHVDLTQAAFKQLADLRTGLLTVQMRAATQPNGGWLKELWGPEVN
;
A
#
# COMPACT_ATOMS: atom_id res chain seq x y z
N MET A 1 -59.40 31.54 54.06
CA MET A 1 -59.01 31.69 52.64
C MET A 1 -57.55 31.26 52.49
N ALA A 2 -57.29 30.01 52.12
CA ALA A 2 -55.94 29.51 51.82
C ALA A 2 -56.07 28.22 51.01
N ARG A 3 -56.24 28.33 49.69
CA ARG A 3 -56.29 27.20 48.75
C ARG A 3 -55.68 27.60 47.40
N VAL A 4 -54.45 28.09 47.35
CA VAL A 4 -53.70 28.24 46.07
C VAL A 4 -52.19 28.20 46.32
N THR A 5 -51.60 27.08 46.76
CA THR A 5 -50.12 26.96 46.85
C THR A 5 -49.64 25.51 46.76
N LEU A 6 -50.26 24.66 45.94
CA LEU A 6 -49.83 23.24 45.83
C LEU A 6 -49.71 22.69 44.40
N ILE A 7 -49.62 23.55 43.38
CA ILE A 7 -49.46 23.10 41.97
C ILE A 7 -48.14 23.60 41.34
N SER A 8 -47.40 24.52 41.99
CA SER A 8 -46.20 25.14 41.40
C SER A 8 -44.89 24.37 41.58
N THR A 9 -44.83 23.38 42.47
CA THR A 9 -43.56 22.71 42.81
C THR A 9 -43.28 21.43 42.03
N LEU A 10 -44.25 20.91 41.25
CA LEU A 10 -44.04 19.68 40.47
C LEU A 10 -43.58 19.94 39.02
N LEU A 11 -43.65 21.19 38.53
CA LEU A 11 -43.24 21.53 37.16
C LEU A 11 -41.79 22.04 37.04
N LEU A 12 -41.13 22.34 38.16
CA LEU A 12 -39.73 22.81 38.17
C LEU A 12 -38.68 21.71 38.36
N THR A 13 -39.09 20.46 38.61
CA THR A 13 -38.15 19.34 38.81
C THR A 13 -37.92 18.49 37.55
N VAL A 14 -38.67 18.72 36.47
CA VAL A 14 -38.51 17.99 35.19
C VAL A 14 -37.52 18.67 34.24
N LEU A 15 -37.07 19.90 34.54
CA LEU A 15 -36.17 20.68 33.68
C LEU A 15 -34.68 20.66 34.12
N SER A 16 -34.31 19.78 35.06
CA SER A 16 -32.92 19.65 35.54
C SER A 16 -32.31 18.26 35.35
N LEU A 17 -33.04 17.32 34.73
CA LEU A 17 -32.47 16.05 34.27
C LEU A 17 -32.52 15.99 32.74
N VAL A 18 -31.32 15.95 32.13
CA VAL A 18 -30.98 15.70 30.72
C VAL A 18 -30.83 17.01 29.90
N PRO A 19 -29.59 17.36 29.47
CA PRO A 19 -28.78 16.45 28.68
C PRO A 19 -27.39 16.16 29.27
N PHE A 20 -27.23 14.96 29.85
CA PHE A 20 -26.00 14.18 29.70
C PHE A 20 -25.98 13.50 28.32
N LEU A 21 -26.26 14.26 27.25
CA LEU A 21 -26.07 13.77 25.88
C LEU A 21 -24.73 14.29 25.36
N THR A 22 -23.75 13.39 25.45
CA THR A 22 -22.62 13.23 24.52
C THR A 22 -21.86 14.51 24.15
N THR A 23 -21.14 15.09 25.09
CA THR A 23 -19.98 15.94 24.75
C THR A 23 -18.77 15.03 24.55
N ALA A 24 -18.48 14.66 23.30
CA ALA A 24 -17.15 14.15 22.97
C ALA A 24 -16.14 15.26 23.25
N THR A 25 -15.09 14.98 24.02
CA THR A 25 -14.08 15.99 24.33
C THR A 25 -13.12 16.15 23.13
N ALA A 26 -12.51 17.33 22.97
CA ALA A 26 -11.52 17.55 21.90
C ALA A 26 -10.34 16.57 21.98
N ALA A 27 -9.99 16.12 23.19
CA ALA A 27 -8.97 15.09 23.40
C ALA A 27 -9.38 13.74 22.78
N ASP A 28 -10.66 13.38 22.87
CA ASP A 28 -11.19 12.14 22.28
C ASP A 28 -11.12 12.17 20.75
N ILE A 29 -11.40 13.33 20.14
CA ILE A 29 -11.32 13.53 18.68
C ILE A 29 -9.86 13.40 18.19
N SER A 30 -8.92 14.04 18.90
CA SER A 30 -7.50 13.97 18.54
C SER A 30 -6.95 12.55 18.69
N ALA A 31 -7.26 11.87 19.79
CA ALA A 31 -6.86 10.47 20.00
C ALA A 31 -7.46 9.53 18.92
N PHE A 32 -8.70 9.78 18.52
CA PHE A 32 -9.37 9.05 17.45
C PHE A 32 -8.69 9.24 16.10
N GLN A 33 -8.38 10.49 15.72
CA GLN A 33 -7.71 10.79 14.46
C GLN A 33 -6.30 10.20 14.41
N ALA A 34 -5.53 10.29 15.51
CA ALA A 34 -4.21 9.68 15.60
C ALA A 34 -4.26 8.14 15.50
N ALA A 35 -5.28 7.50 16.07
CA ALA A 35 -5.45 6.06 15.96
C ALA A 35 -5.79 5.62 14.52
N LEU A 36 -6.64 6.38 13.81
CA LEU A 36 -6.94 6.16 12.40
C LEU A 36 -5.71 6.32 11.53
N GLU A 37 -4.97 7.42 11.71
CA GLU A 37 -3.76 7.72 10.96
C GLU A 37 -2.74 6.61 11.14
N ARG A 38 -2.48 6.17 12.38
CA ARG A 38 -1.57 5.04 12.64
C ARG A 38 -2.01 3.77 11.93
N ARG A 39 -3.32 3.49 11.85
CA ARG A 39 -3.83 2.28 11.19
C ARG A 39 -3.61 2.31 9.68
N TYR A 40 -3.82 3.45 9.04
CA TYR A 40 -3.71 3.55 7.58
C TYR A 40 -2.32 3.89 7.08
N THR A 41 -1.46 4.42 7.95
CA THR A 41 -0.04 4.64 7.65
C THR A 41 0.84 3.42 7.90
N THR A 42 0.28 2.33 8.44
CA THR A 42 1.01 1.09 8.70
C THR A 42 0.50 -0.05 7.84
N ALA A 43 1.42 -0.92 7.40
CA ALA A 43 1.06 -2.08 6.61
C ALA A 43 0.14 -3.03 7.40
N HIS A 44 -0.92 -3.53 6.76
CA HIS A 44 -1.80 -4.54 7.33
C HIS A 44 -1.54 -5.94 6.77
N SER A 45 -2.11 -6.94 7.44
CA SER A 45 -2.04 -8.36 7.08
C SER A 45 -3.41 -8.88 6.67
N LEU A 46 -3.45 -9.78 5.68
CA LEU A 46 -4.63 -10.51 5.21
C LEU A 46 -5.02 -11.68 6.15
N GLY A 47 -4.23 -11.92 7.20
CA GLY A 47 -4.41 -13.00 8.17
C GLY A 47 -3.55 -14.22 7.88
N ASP A 48 -3.29 -15.03 8.90
CA ASP A 48 -2.38 -16.18 8.80
C ASP A 48 -2.97 -17.34 7.97
N THR A 49 -4.28 -17.35 7.74
CA THR A 49 -4.98 -18.34 6.91
C THR A 49 -5.00 -17.95 5.42
N TYR A 50 -4.54 -16.74 5.08
CA TYR A 50 -4.55 -16.29 3.70
C TYR A 50 -3.34 -16.86 2.97
N GLN A 51 -3.61 -17.67 1.94
CA GLN A 51 -2.60 -18.29 1.09
C GLN A 51 -2.76 -17.74 -0.33
N PHE A 52 -1.70 -17.16 -0.87
CA PHE A 52 -1.70 -16.70 -2.26
C PHE A 52 -1.76 -17.90 -3.21
N ASP A 53 -2.66 -17.85 -4.19
CA ASP A 53 -2.71 -18.83 -5.26
C ASP A 53 -1.68 -18.44 -6.33
N PRO A 54 -0.78 -19.35 -6.76
CA PRO A 54 0.13 -19.11 -7.88
C PRO A 54 -0.57 -18.66 -9.17
N ARG A 55 -1.85 -19.01 -9.34
CA ARG A 55 -2.70 -18.56 -10.47
C ARG A 55 -3.08 -17.08 -10.39
N ASP A 56 -2.91 -16.43 -9.23
CA ASP A 56 -3.12 -14.99 -9.06
C ASP A 56 -1.94 -14.17 -9.62
N GLY A 57 -1.01 -14.80 -10.34
CA GLY A 57 0.12 -14.13 -11.01
C GLY A 57 1.33 -13.90 -10.11
N TRP A 58 1.46 -14.66 -9.02
CA TRP A 58 2.61 -14.60 -8.13
C TRP A 58 3.78 -15.46 -8.64
N GLN A 59 4.87 -14.81 -9.02
CA GLN A 59 6.19 -15.46 -9.15
C GLN A 59 7.17 -14.83 -8.16
N THR A 60 7.81 -15.65 -7.34
CA THR A 60 8.98 -15.22 -6.56
C THR A 60 10.16 -15.11 -7.52
N VAL A 61 10.39 -13.92 -8.05
CA VAL A 61 11.55 -13.62 -8.89
C VAL A 61 12.70 -13.19 -8.00
N ASN A 62 13.84 -13.88 -8.15
CA ASN A 62 15.08 -13.44 -7.54
C ASN A 62 15.47 -12.09 -8.16
N VAL A 63 15.62 -11.06 -7.34
CA VAL A 63 15.84 -9.65 -7.74
C VAL A 63 17.05 -9.47 -8.65
N SER A 64 18.01 -10.41 -8.61
CA SER A 64 19.17 -10.41 -9.50
C SER A 64 18.89 -10.93 -10.93
N ASN A 65 17.72 -11.53 -11.17
CA ASN A 65 17.30 -12.01 -12.49
C ASN A 65 16.36 -10.98 -13.15
N LEU A 66 16.95 -9.90 -13.66
CA LEU A 66 16.23 -8.86 -14.41
C LEU A 66 15.98 -9.25 -15.89
N GLN A 67 16.47 -10.40 -16.36
CA GLN A 67 16.38 -10.75 -17.79
C GLN A 67 14.93 -10.89 -18.28
N TYR A 68 14.00 -11.34 -17.44
CA TYR A 68 12.59 -11.43 -17.84
C TYR A 68 11.92 -10.06 -18.05
N LYS A 69 12.51 -8.98 -17.51
CA LYS A 69 11.99 -7.61 -17.61
C LYS A 69 12.50 -6.85 -18.84
N TYR A 70 13.68 -7.20 -19.36
CA TYR A 70 14.34 -6.48 -20.47
C TYR A 70 14.40 -7.26 -21.79
N ASN A 71 13.80 -8.45 -21.86
CA ASN A 71 13.81 -9.29 -23.06
C ASN A 71 12.95 -8.78 -24.22
N HIS A 72 12.50 -7.52 -24.21
CA HIS A 72 11.60 -6.97 -25.23
C HIS A 72 12.14 -5.74 -25.95
N LEU A 73 13.46 -5.48 -25.91
CA LEU A 73 14.06 -4.32 -26.58
C LEU A 73 14.82 -4.63 -27.89
N ASP A 74 14.84 -5.87 -28.38
CA ASP A 74 15.62 -6.24 -29.58
C ASP A 74 14.78 -6.82 -30.74
N ASP A 75 13.50 -6.47 -30.88
CA ASP A 75 12.67 -6.99 -32.00
C ASP A 75 11.85 -5.92 -32.75
N SER A 76 12.33 -4.67 -32.78
CA SER A 76 11.73 -3.62 -33.63
C SER A 76 12.76 -2.68 -34.24
N LEU A 77 13.76 -3.23 -34.91
CA LEU A 77 14.56 -2.53 -35.91
C LEU A 77 14.77 -3.48 -37.08
N ASP A 78 13.81 -3.52 -38.01
CA ASP A 78 14.02 -3.75 -39.44
C ASP A 78 12.69 -3.71 -40.18
N THR A 79 12.41 -2.60 -40.88
CA THR A 79 12.04 -2.56 -42.32
C THR A 79 11.51 -1.17 -42.69
N ALA A 80 12.41 -0.30 -43.15
CA ALA A 80 12.05 0.76 -44.08
C ALA A 80 13.10 0.80 -45.20
N ASP A 81 12.72 0.16 -46.29
CA ASP A 81 13.30 0.18 -47.62
C ASP A 81 13.51 1.61 -48.13
N SER A 82 14.72 1.92 -48.61
CA SER A 82 14.98 2.85 -49.72
C SER A 82 16.44 2.82 -50.17
N SER A 83 16.70 2.01 -51.20
CA SER A 83 17.31 2.39 -52.48
C SER A 83 18.34 3.55 -52.51
N HIS A 84 19.63 3.22 -52.67
CA HIS A 84 20.70 3.87 -53.50
C HIS A 84 22.03 3.30 -52.98
N GLY A 85 22.89 2.64 -53.75
CA GLY A 85 23.58 3.06 -54.98
C GLY A 85 25.05 2.64 -54.77
N GLY A 86 25.64 1.95 -55.75
CA GLY A 86 26.78 1.05 -55.55
C GLY A 86 28.11 1.64 -55.06
N HIS A 87 28.97 0.78 -54.52
CA HIS A 87 30.36 0.74 -54.95
C HIS A 87 30.98 -0.65 -54.70
N LEU A 88 31.55 -1.17 -55.77
CA LEU A 88 32.31 -2.40 -55.90
C LEU A 88 33.66 -2.28 -55.16
N SER A 89 34.12 -3.34 -54.46
CA SER A 89 35.52 -3.83 -54.53
C SER A 89 35.90 -4.84 -53.42
N THR A 90 36.35 -6.01 -53.90
CA THR A 90 37.56 -6.76 -53.48
C THR A 90 37.53 -7.48 -52.12
N ARG A 91 37.25 -8.79 -52.09
CA ARG A 91 38.17 -9.96 -52.22
C ARG A 91 39.10 -10.20 -51.01
N THR A 92 39.14 -11.48 -50.63
CA THR A 92 40.16 -12.25 -49.86
C THR A 92 40.10 -12.35 -48.33
N ASN A 93 39.85 -13.59 -47.88
CA ASN A 93 40.56 -14.39 -46.87
C ASN A 93 41.02 -13.71 -45.57
N ASN A 94 40.53 -14.20 -44.42
CA ASN A 94 41.32 -15.18 -43.67
C ASN A 94 40.60 -15.79 -42.47
N LYS A 95 40.96 -17.06 -42.29
CA LYS A 95 40.63 -18.02 -41.26
C LYS A 95 41.56 -17.80 -40.06
N SER A 96 41.03 -17.54 -38.86
CA SER A 96 41.79 -17.80 -37.63
C SER A 96 40.87 -18.04 -36.44
N LYS A 97 40.91 -19.30 -36.01
CA LYS A 97 40.44 -19.81 -34.73
C LYS A 97 41.24 -19.19 -33.59
N SER A 98 40.59 -18.83 -32.49
CA SER A 98 41.17 -18.95 -31.15
C SER A 98 40.09 -18.85 -30.07
N LYS A 99 39.76 -20.02 -29.49
CA LYS A 99 39.15 -20.14 -28.16
C LYS A 99 40.19 -19.75 -27.10
N PRO A 100 39.74 -19.30 -25.92
CA PRO A 100 40.31 -19.84 -24.69
C PRO A 100 39.23 -20.51 -23.83
N LYS A 101 39.51 -21.75 -23.46
CA LYS A 101 38.83 -22.50 -22.39
C LYS A 101 39.43 -22.06 -21.04
N SER A 102 38.60 -21.68 -20.07
CA SER A 102 38.92 -21.71 -18.64
C SER A 102 37.77 -22.42 -17.91
N LYS A 103 37.84 -23.75 -17.80
CA LYS A 103 38.18 -24.50 -16.58
C LYS A 103 37.36 -24.08 -15.35
N ALA A 104 36.21 -24.74 -15.21
CA ALA A 104 35.46 -24.88 -13.99
C ALA A 104 36.32 -25.49 -12.86
N LYS A 105 36.17 -24.97 -11.64
CA LYS A 105 36.58 -25.64 -10.40
C LYS A 105 35.33 -26.05 -9.62
N PRO A 106 35.21 -27.30 -9.17
CA PRO A 106 34.07 -27.75 -8.36
C PRO A 106 34.31 -27.36 -6.89
N TYR A 107 33.37 -26.66 -6.28
CA TYR A 107 33.38 -26.48 -4.82
C TYR A 107 32.53 -27.58 -4.17
N ALA A 108 33.16 -28.25 -3.21
CA ALA A 108 32.68 -29.46 -2.58
C ALA A 108 31.49 -29.19 -1.63
N LYS A 109 30.56 -30.16 -1.64
CA LYS A 109 29.57 -30.38 -0.57
C LYS A 109 30.29 -30.56 0.77
N THR A 110 29.88 -29.79 1.78
CA THR A 110 30.04 -30.19 3.18
C THR A 110 28.65 -30.29 3.79
N GLN A 111 28.21 -31.53 4.00
CA GLN A 111 27.09 -31.88 4.85
C GLN A 111 27.63 -31.95 6.29
N SER A 112 27.12 -31.13 7.19
CA SER A 112 27.28 -31.34 8.63
C SER A 112 25.90 -31.50 9.26
N ASN A 113 25.63 -32.74 9.65
CA ASN A 113 24.54 -33.15 10.51
C ASN A 113 24.57 -32.38 11.84
N ALA A 114 23.46 -31.78 12.23
CA ALA A 114 23.15 -31.49 13.62
C ALA A 114 21.70 -31.89 13.88
N LYS A 115 21.53 -32.97 14.65
CA LYS A 115 20.25 -33.42 15.22
C LYS A 115 20.03 -32.74 16.59
N PRO A 116 18.79 -32.77 17.11
CA PRO A 116 18.25 -31.75 18.01
C PRO A 116 18.47 -32.09 19.49
N HIS A 117 18.69 -31.06 20.31
CA HIS A 117 18.52 -31.16 21.76
C HIS A 117 17.19 -30.54 22.17
N ALA A 118 16.34 -31.39 22.76
CA ALA A 118 15.12 -31.02 23.44
C ALA A 118 15.37 -30.71 24.93
N ASN A 119 14.40 -29.97 25.49
CA ASN A 119 14.05 -29.77 26.90
C ASN A 119 14.93 -28.85 27.78
N ALA A 120 14.35 -27.70 28.15
CA ALA A 120 13.91 -27.48 29.53
C ALA A 120 12.83 -26.38 29.61
N LYS A 121 11.66 -26.77 30.14
CA LYS A 121 10.69 -25.86 30.76
C LYS A 121 11.31 -25.26 32.02
N THR A 122 11.24 -23.96 32.19
CA THR A 122 11.15 -23.34 33.52
C THR A 122 10.14 -22.22 33.47
N GLN A 123 8.99 -22.49 34.09
CA GLN A 123 8.04 -21.49 34.56
C GLN A 123 8.72 -20.69 35.66
N SER A 124 8.73 -19.37 35.53
CA SER A 124 8.94 -18.48 36.67
C SER A 124 7.91 -17.37 36.58
N ASP A 125 6.87 -17.52 37.39
CA ASP A 125 5.90 -16.51 37.73
C ASP A 125 6.61 -15.25 38.26
N ALA A 126 6.67 -14.21 37.44
CA ALA A 126 6.93 -12.86 37.90
C ALA A 126 5.59 -12.11 37.93
N LYS A 127 4.91 -12.26 39.06
CA LYS A 127 3.79 -11.43 39.50
C LYS A 127 4.32 -10.01 39.73
N VAL A 128 4.33 -9.18 38.70
CA VAL A 128 4.45 -7.72 38.85
C VAL A 128 3.08 -7.12 38.66
N SER A 129 2.45 -6.87 39.80
CA SER A 129 1.32 -5.97 39.97
C SER A 129 1.70 -4.57 39.51
N ASN A 130 1.19 -4.13 38.37
CA ASN A 130 0.93 -2.72 38.11
C ASN A 130 -0.56 -2.55 37.86
N SER A 131 -1.30 -2.51 38.97
CA SER A 131 -2.64 -1.95 39.01
C SER A 131 -2.56 -0.44 38.80
N ALA A 132 -2.84 0.02 37.57
CA ALA A 132 -3.46 1.32 37.29
C ALA A 132 -3.44 1.60 35.77
N SER A 133 -4.30 0.93 35.00
CA SER A 133 -4.78 1.45 33.69
C SER A 133 -5.88 0.62 33.02
N SER A 134 -6.60 -0.21 33.78
CA SER A 134 -7.68 -1.05 33.22
C SER A 134 -9.06 -0.38 33.15
N LYS A 135 -9.18 0.91 33.51
CA LYS A 135 -10.46 1.64 33.48
C LYS A 135 -10.63 2.60 32.30
N ALA A 136 -9.55 2.99 31.61
CA ALA A 136 -9.62 3.84 30.42
C ALA A 136 -9.84 3.06 29.11
N LEU A 137 -9.54 1.75 29.10
CA LEU A 137 -9.63 0.92 27.89
C LEU A 137 -11.02 0.31 27.64
N ASN A 138 -11.89 0.23 28.64
CA ASN A 138 -13.21 -0.40 28.49
C ASN A 138 -14.31 0.53 27.93
N VAL A 139 -14.14 1.85 28.02
CA VAL A 139 -15.10 2.83 27.46
C VAL A 139 -14.85 3.08 25.96
N ILE A 140 -13.68 2.65 25.45
CA ILE A 140 -13.22 2.91 24.08
C ILE A 140 -13.49 1.72 23.13
N GLY A 141 -13.86 0.54 23.65
CA GLY A 141 -14.00 -0.68 22.84
C GLY A 141 -15.20 -0.71 21.87
N SER A 142 -16.26 0.05 22.12
CA SER A 142 -17.49 0.03 21.31
C SER A 142 -17.39 0.85 20.03
N SER A 143 -16.82 2.06 20.10
CA SER A 143 -16.65 2.95 18.94
C SER A 143 -15.58 2.45 17.96
N PHE A 144 -14.57 1.73 18.45
CA PHE A 144 -13.49 1.18 17.60
C PHE A 144 -13.93 -0.03 16.77
N LYS A 145 -15.02 -0.73 17.17
CA LYS A 145 -15.56 -1.90 16.45
C LYS A 145 -16.35 -1.55 15.18
N SER A 146 -16.82 -0.31 15.03
CA SER A 146 -17.34 0.19 13.75
C SER A 146 -16.22 0.64 12.81
N ILE A 147 -15.09 1.10 13.36
CA ILE A 147 -13.93 1.60 12.60
C ILE A 147 -13.07 0.47 12.03
N ILE A 148 -13.10 -0.73 12.61
CA ILE A 148 -12.37 -1.89 12.07
C ILE A 148 -12.81 -2.30 10.65
N ASN A 149 -13.83 -1.66 10.08
CA ASN A 149 -14.44 -1.99 8.80
C ASN A 149 -14.47 -0.82 7.78
N SER A 150 -13.73 0.28 8.01
CA SER A 150 -13.91 1.51 7.20
C SER A 150 -13.42 1.40 5.76
N ILE A 151 -12.27 0.76 5.49
CA ILE A 151 -11.81 0.44 4.13
C ILE A 151 -11.69 -1.07 4.00
N LYS A 152 -12.31 -1.63 2.96
CA LYS A 152 -12.31 -3.07 2.67
C LYS A 152 -11.87 -3.30 1.25
N ALA A 153 -10.93 -4.21 1.06
CA ALA A 153 -10.58 -4.67 -0.26
C ALA A 153 -11.74 -5.44 -0.90
N ILE A 154 -11.96 -5.22 -2.20
CA ILE A 154 -13.05 -5.77 -2.98
C ILE A 154 -12.55 -6.26 -4.34
N GLY A 155 -13.20 -7.28 -4.87
CA GLY A 155 -12.85 -7.84 -6.18
C GLY A 155 -11.62 -8.76 -6.17
N ALA A 156 -11.26 -9.18 -7.37
CA ALA A 156 -10.11 -10.05 -7.61
C ALA A 156 -8.80 -9.26 -7.54
N SER A 157 -7.76 -9.96 -7.12
CA SER A 157 -6.39 -9.44 -7.11
C SER A 157 -5.78 -9.57 -8.50
N GLU A 158 -4.99 -8.58 -8.91
CA GLU A 158 -4.20 -8.62 -10.13
C GLU A 158 -2.77 -8.12 -9.92
N PRO A 159 -1.77 -8.69 -10.62
CA PRO A 159 -0.39 -8.24 -10.51
C PRO A 159 -0.21 -6.88 -11.19
N VAL A 160 0.48 -5.97 -10.50
CA VAL A 160 0.85 -4.64 -10.99
C VAL A 160 2.30 -4.33 -10.66
N THR A 161 2.93 -3.47 -11.47
CA THR A 161 4.25 -2.91 -11.15
C THR A 161 4.06 -1.68 -10.28
N ILE A 162 4.83 -1.56 -9.20
CA ILE A 162 4.88 -0.36 -8.38
C ILE A 162 6.25 0.29 -8.41
N THR A 163 6.26 1.62 -8.41
CA THR A 163 7.42 2.47 -8.11
C THR A 163 7.03 3.50 -7.06
N TRP A 164 7.91 4.45 -6.79
CA TRP A 164 7.58 5.59 -5.96
C TRP A 164 8.07 6.92 -6.53
N TYR A 165 7.39 7.99 -6.13
CA TYR A 165 7.71 9.38 -6.41
C TYR A 165 7.74 10.19 -5.10
N THR A 166 8.36 11.37 -5.14
CA THR A 166 8.33 12.33 -4.03
C THR A 166 7.13 13.24 -4.15
N GLY A 167 6.53 13.69 -3.05
CA GLY A 167 5.37 14.60 -3.11
C GLY A 167 5.63 15.90 -3.89
N HIS A 168 6.90 16.28 -4.05
CA HIS A 168 7.29 17.45 -4.85
C HIS A 168 7.18 17.21 -6.36
N ASP A 169 7.18 15.95 -6.80
CA ASP A 169 7.01 15.57 -8.20
C ASP A 169 5.55 15.76 -8.67
N LEU A 170 4.63 16.05 -7.75
CA LEU A 170 3.19 15.94 -7.99
C LEU A 170 2.40 17.11 -7.39
N LEU A 171 2.76 18.33 -7.78
CA LEU A 171 2.13 19.57 -7.30
C LEU A 171 0.73 19.83 -7.89
N ASN A 172 0.37 19.14 -8.99
CA ASN A 172 -0.92 19.31 -9.68
C ASN A 172 -1.53 17.95 -10.06
N PRO A 173 -2.10 17.22 -9.09
CA PRO A 173 -2.71 15.91 -9.33
C PRO A 173 -3.85 15.99 -10.37
N SER A 174 -3.78 15.13 -11.39
CA SER A 174 -4.65 15.15 -12.58
C SER A 174 -6.10 14.75 -12.30
N CYS A 175 -6.41 14.23 -11.11
CA CYS A 175 -7.79 13.82 -10.81
C CYS A 175 -8.71 15.01 -10.49
N TRP A 176 -8.16 16.19 -10.20
CA TRP A 176 -8.93 17.43 -10.03
C TRP A 176 -8.66 18.40 -11.17
N ASP A 177 -9.67 19.15 -11.59
CA ASP A 177 -9.52 20.19 -12.60
C ASP A 177 -8.67 21.38 -12.10
N ASN A 178 -8.83 21.73 -10.81
CA ASN A 178 -8.11 22.82 -10.15
C ASN A 178 -7.69 22.39 -8.74
N PRO A 179 -6.60 21.59 -8.61
CA PRO A 179 -6.19 21.08 -7.31
C PRO A 179 -5.69 22.20 -6.40
N SER A 180 -6.24 22.26 -5.18
CA SER A 180 -5.70 23.08 -4.07
C SER A 180 -4.89 22.24 -3.08
N TRP A 181 -4.68 20.97 -3.40
CA TRP A 181 -3.99 19.99 -2.58
C TRP A 181 -3.12 19.12 -3.47
N ALA A 182 -1.96 18.76 -2.94
CA ALA A 182 -1.01 17.85 -3.56
C ALA A 182 -0.56 16.79 -2.55
N PRO A 183 -0.30 15.55 -2.97
CA PRO A 183 0.24 14.53 -2.09
C PRO A 183 1.62 14.93 -1.59
N THR A 184 1.91 14.60 -0.33
CA THR A 184 3.25 14.74 0.26
C THR A 184 3.94 13.38 0.31
N ASP A 185 5.21 13.35 0.71
CA ASP A 185 5.93 12.10 0.98
C ASP A 185 5.26 11.22 2.04
N ASN A 186 4.41 11.82 2.90
CA ASN A 186 3.68 11.14 3.98
C ASN A 186 2.26 10.71 3.57
N SER A 187 1.76 11.14 2.42
CA SER A 187 0.43 10.76 1.95
C SER A 187 0.39 9.29 1.55
N PHE A 188 -0.80 8.68 1.48
CA PHE A 188 -1.03 7.34 0.93
C PHE A 188 -1.84 7.47 -0.34
N ALA A 189 -1.17 7.96 -1.37
CA ALA A 189 -1.74 8.26 -2.66
C ALA A 189 -0.91 7.62 -3.77
N CYS A 190 -1.51 7.49 -4.94
CA CYS A 190 -0.84 6.94 -6.11
C CYS A 190 -1.23 7.62 -7.41
N ALA A 191 -0.32 7.55 -8.37
CA ALA A 191 -0.53 7.89 -9.76
C ALA A 191 -0.62 6.60 -10.59
N LEU A 192 -1.55 6.53 -11.53
CA LEU A 192 -1.73 5.37 -12.40
C LEU A 192 -1.23 5.65 -13.81
N THR A 193 -0.76 4.63 -14.51
CA THR A 193 -0.33 4.75 -15.91
C THR A 193 -1.31 5.61 -16.73
N LEU A 194 -0.80 6.66 -17.36
CA LEU A 194 -1.62 7.63 -18.07
C LEU A 194 -2.32 6.97 -19.27
N GLU A 195 -1.56 6.26 -20.11
CA GLU A 195 -2.01 5.76 -21.41
C GLU A 195 -1.97 4.22 -21.51
N GLY A 196 -2.95 3.66 -22.23
CA GLY A 196 -2.94 2.25 -22.65
C GLY A 196 -3.42 1.24 -21.60
N TRP A 197 -3.57 1.61 -20.33
CA TRP A 197 -4.21 0.75 -19.33
C TRP A 197 -5.74 0.93 -19.38
N THR A 198 -6.40 0.11 -20.20
CA THR A 198 -7.83 0.26 -20.57
C THR A 198 -8.79 0.08 -19.40
N ASN A 199 -8.47 -0.79 -18.46
CA ASN A 199 -9.28 -1.12 -17.27
C ASN A 199 -8.65 -0.59 -15.97
N LYS A 200 -7.91 0.53 -16.05
CA LYS A 200 -7.29 1.14 -14.87
C LYS A 200 -8.33 1.62 -13.86
N PRO A 201 -8.03 1.57 -12.55
CA PRO A 201 -8.88 2.19 -11.54
C PRO A 201 -9.14 3.67 -11.81
N LYS A 202 -10.35 4.13 -11.46
CA LYS A 202 -10.75 5.53 -11.65
C LYS A 202 -10.10 6.44 -10.62
N CYS A 203 -9.99 7.72 -10.98
CA CYS A 203 -9.69 8.79 -10.03
C CYS A 203 -10.54 8.68 -8.77
N PHE A 204 -9.91 8.95 -7.63
CA PHE A 204 -10.48 8.88 -6.28
C PHE A 204 -10.91 7.50 -5.80
N GLY A 205 -10.68 6.45 -6.60
CA GLY A 205 -10.78 5.08 -6.15
C GLY A 205 -9.72 4.75 -5.10
N PHE A 206 -10.03 3.81 -4.22
CA PHE A 206 -9.07 3.23 -3.30
C PHE A 206 -8.59 1.88 -3.81
N LEU A 207 -7.33 1.59 -3.55
CA LEU A 207 -6.65 0.36 -3.94
C LEU A 207 -6.03 -0.27 -2.70
N GLU A 208 -6.12 -1.60 -2.61
CA GLU A 208 -5.26 -2.37 -1.72
C GLU A 208 -4.08 -2.91 -2.52
N LEU A 209 -2.86 -2.63 -2.07
CA LEU A 209 -1.64 -3.13 -2.67
C LEU A 209 -0.93 -4.04 -1.66
N CYS A 210 -0.56 -5.25 -2.05
CA CYS A 210 0.07 -6.24 -1.20
C CYS A 210 1.36 -6.78 -1.83
N ASN A 211 2.49 -6.64 -1.14
CA ASN A 211 3.75 -7.29 -1.53
C ASN A 211 3.83 -8.72 -0.97
N THR A 212 3.29 -8.92 0.23
CA THR A 212 3.15 -10.23 0.89
C THR A 212 1.81 -10.27 1.61
N PRO A 213 1.33 -11.43 2.14
CA PRO A 213 0.07 -11.45 2.86
C PRO A 213 0.11 -10.57 4.12
N LYS A 214 1.31 -10.23 4.60
CA LYS A 214 1.54 -9.46 5.83
C LYS A 214 1.92 -8.00 5.57
N LYS A 215 2.06 -7.61 4.30
CA LYS A 215 2.47 -6.26 3.90
C LYS A 215 1.53 -5.76 2.83
N CYS A 216 0.42 -5.17 3.27
CA CYS A 216 -0.56 -4.52 2.43
C CYS A 216 -0.78 -3.07 2.85
N VAL A 217 -1.17 -2.22 1.91
CA VAL A 217 -1.54 -0.82 2.17
C VAL A 217 -2.78 -0.43 1.39
N PHE A 218 -3.51 0.57 1.90
CA PHE A 218 -4.57 1.23 1.17
C PHE A 218 -4.09 2.58 0.66
N VAL A 219 -4.22 2.81 -0.65
CA VAL A 219 -3.86 4.08 -1.29
C VAL A 219 -5.03 4.62 -2.11
N ARG A 220 -5.08 5.95 -2.26
CA ARG A 220 -6.06 6.61 -3.13
C ARG A 220 -5.44 7.02 -4.46
N VAL A 221 -6.17 6.78 -5.55
CA VAL A 221 -5.81 7.26 -6.88
C VAL A 221 -6.05 8.76 -6.95
N VAL A 222 -4.99 9.54 -7.12
CA VAL A 222 -5.06 11.00 -7.18
C VAL A 222 -4.47 11.59 -8.45
N ASP A 223 -3.72 10.82 -9.22
CA ASP A 223 -3.03 11.33 -10.40
C ASP A 223 -2.82 10.28 -11.50
N SER A 224 -2.31 10.75 -12.65
CA SER A 224 -1.87 9.94 -13.77
C SER A 224 -0.35 10.04 -13.98
N CYS A 225 0.31 8.90 -13.96
CA CYS A 225 1.74 8.75 -14.20
C CYS A 225 2.04 8.77 -15.71
N ALA A 226 2.52 9.90 -16.22
CA ALA A 226 2.98 10.06 -17.61
C ALA A 226 4.33 9.37 -17.88
N GLY A 227 5.17 9.21 -16.85
CA GLY A 227 6.46 8.52 -16.94
C GLY A 227 6.35 6.99 -16.93
N CYS A 228 5.18 6.44 -16.62
CA CYS A 228 4.94 5.01 -16.60
C CYS A 228 4.82 4.45 -18.03
N ALA A 229 5.30 3.23 -18.24
CA ALA A 229 5.29 2.61 -19.56
C ALA A 229 3.86 2.49 -20.12
N LYS A 230 3.64 2.94 -21.35
CA LYS A 230 2.33 2.89 -22.00
C LYS A 230 1.79 1.45 -22.05
N GLY A 231 0.52 1.27 -21.72
CA GLY A 231 -0.12 -0.05 -21.69
C GLY A 231 0.24 -0.92 -20.48
N SER A 232 1.15 -0.47 -19.62
CA SER A 232 1.52 -1.24 -18.43
C SER A 232 0.52 -1.02 -17.28
N LYS A 233 0.37 -2.03 -16.43
CA LYS A 233 -0.33 -1.90 -15.14
C LYS A 233 0.64 -1.38 -14.09
N HIS A 234 0.92 -0.08 -14.15
CA HIS A 234 1.88 0.58 -13.26
C HIS A 234 1.18 1.55 -12.32
N VAL A 235 1.49 1.40 -11.02
CA VAL A 235 1.01 2.24 -9.91
C VAL A 235 2.21 2.91 -9.25
N ASP A 236 2.36 4.21 -9.44
CA ASP A 236 3.44 4.99 -8.83
C ASP A 236 2.98 5.52 -7.47
N LEU A 237 3.72 5.24 -6.40
CA LEU A 237 3.29 5.48 -5.02
C LEU A 237 4.00 6.67 -4.39
N THR A 238 3.35 7.34 -3.45
CA THR A 238 4.08 8.20 -2.51
C THR A 238 5.09 7.38 -1.69
N GLN A 239 6.17 8.03 -1.24
CA GLN A 239 7.22 7.35 -0.48
C GLN A 239 6.72 6.58 0.75
N ALA A 240 5.84 7.18 1.56
CA ALA A 240 5.35 6.54 2.77
C ALA A 240 4.56 5.25 2.46
N ALA A 241 3.72 5.26 1.42
CA ALA A 241 2.99 4.08 0.99
C ALA A 241 3.95 2.98 0.47
N PHE A 242 4.94 3.34 -0.34
CA PHE A 242 5.92 2.38 -0.85
C PHE A 242 6.74 1.75 0.28
N LYS A 243 7.18 2.54 1.26
CA LYS A 243 7.98 2.08 2.43
C LYS A 243 7.29 0.99 3.25
N GLN A 244 5.96 0.98 3.27
CA GLN A 244 5.20 -0.08 3.94
C GLN A 244 5.27 -1.42 3.20
N LEU A 245 5.49 -1.39 1.88
CA LEU A 245 5.57 -2.57 1.04
C LEU A 245 7.01 -3.07 0.87
N ALA A 246 7.96 -2.17 0.65
CA ALA A 246 9.37 -2.47 0.37
C ALA A 246 10.31 -1.31 0.76
N ASP A 247 11.62 -1.57 0.79
CA ASP A 247 12.63 -0.52 0.96
C ASP A 247 12.69 0.38 -0.29
N LEU A 248 12.78 1.70 -0.12
CA LEU A 248 12.83 2.65 -1.25
C LEU A 248 13.92 2.33 -2.27
N ARG A 249 15.07 1.78 -1.84
CA ARG A 249 16.18 1.40 -2.73
C ARG A 249 15.84 0.27 -3.68
N THR A 250 14.79 -0.50 -3.38
CA THR A 250 14.23 -1.49 -4.31
C THR A 250 13.78 -0.78 -5.60
N GLY A 251 13.20 0.42 -5.47
CA GLY A 251 12.78 1.30 -6.56
C GLY A 251 11.58 0.81 -7.36
N LEU A 252 11.51 -0.49 -7.66
CA LEU A 252 10.49 -1.11 -8.48
C LEU A 252 10.26 -2.57 -8.07
N LEU A 253 9.00 -2.98 -7.95
CA LEU A 253 8.62 -4.37 -7.70
C LEU A 253 7.22 -4.67 -8.25
N THR A 254 6.92 -5.95 -8.42
CA THR A 254 5.57 -6.42 -8.75
C THR A 254 4.84 -6.79 -7.46
N VAL A 255 3.64 -6.25 -7.28
CA VAL A 255 2.76 -6.51 -6.14
C VAL A 255 1.37 -6.85 -6.63
N GLN A 256 0.52 -7.31 -5.73
CA GLN A 256 -0.88 -7.50 -6.03
C GLN A 256 -1.69 -6.27 -5.71
N MET A 257 -2.62 -5.96 -6.61
CA MET A 257 -3.56 -4.87 -6.46
C MET A 257 -4.98 -5.39 -6.53
N ARG A 258 -5.87 -4.84 -5.71
CA ARG A 258 -7.31 -4.93 -5.92
C ARG A 258 -7.98 -3.63 -5.53
N ALA A 259 -9.21 -3.44 -5.98
CA ALA A 259 -10.01 -2.29 -5.57
C ALA A 259 -10.31 -2.35 -4.06
N ALA A 260 -10.60 -1.20 -3.46
CA ALA A 260 -11.04 -1.09 -2.08
C ALA A 260 -12.17 -0.07 -1.94
N THR A 261 -12.99 -0.23 -0.90
CA THR A 261 -14.06 0.72 -0.57
C THR A 261 -13.47 2.04 -0.10
N GLN A 262 -14.25 3.11 -0.21
CA GLN A 262 -13.92 4.36 0.46
C GLN A 262 -14.05 4.21 1.99
N PRO A 263 -13.35 5.04 2.78
CA PRO A 263 -13.51 5.07 4.23
C PRO A 263 -14.91 5.57 4.60
N ASN A 264 -15.71 4.73 5.27
CA ASN A 264 -17.07 5.09 5.71
C ASN A 264 -17.13 6.03 6.94
N GLY A 265 -16.05 6.79 7.18
CA GLY A 265 -15.86 7.67 8.33
C GLY A 265 -14.39 7.88 8.68
N GLY A 266 -14.07 9.00 9.34
CA GLY A 266 -12.70 9.31 9.74
C GLY A 266 -11.78 9.66 8.57
N TRP A 267 -12.26 10.52 7.66
CA TRP A 267 -11.50 10.96 6.50
C TRP A 267 -10.21 11.68 6.90
N LEU A 268 -9.08 11.21 6.36
CA LEU A 268 -7.75 11.77 6.64
C LEU A 268 -7.27 12.58 5.44
N LYS A 269 -7.56 13.89 5.44
CA LYS A 269 -7.22 14.79 4.33
C LYS A 269 -5.72 14.81 4.01
N GLU A 270 -4.86 14.80 5.02
CA GLU A 270 -3.40 14.79 4.81
C GLU A 270 -2.91 13.49 4.15
N LEU A 271 -3.63 12.40 4.39
CA LEU A 271 -3.29 11.09 3.89
C LEU A 271 -3.78 10.87 2.45
N TRP A 272 -5.01 11.30 2.15
CA TRP A 272 -5.70 10.95 0.90
C TRP A 272 -6.16 12.15 0.07
N GLY A 273 -5.93 13.38 0.54
CA GLY A 273 -6.44 14.60 -0.07
C GLY A 273 -7.91 14.88 0.25
N PRO A 274 -8.50 15.94 -0.31
CA PRO A 274 -9.90 16.31 -0.08
C PRO A 274 -10.86 15.21 -0.49
N GLU A 275 -11.90 14.98 0.33
CA GLU A 275 -13.02 14.13 -0.06
C GLU A 275 -13.77 14.78 -1.23
N VAL A 276 -14.20 13.95 -2.18
CA VAL A 276 -14.98 14.40 -3.34
C VAL A 276 -16.31 13.64 -3.30
N ASN A 277 -17.40 14.40 -3.31
CA ASN A 277 -18.76 13.88 -3.29
C ASN A 277 -19.28 13.62 -4.70
#